data_AF-A0A1F6EGR1-F1
#
_entry.id   AF-A0A1F6EGR1-F1
#
_cell.length_a   1.000
_cell.length_b   1.000
_cell.length_c   1.000
_cell.angle_alpha   90.00
_cell.angle_beta   90.00
_cell.angle_gamma   90.00
#
_symmetry.space_group_name_H-M   'P 1'
#
loop_
_entity.id
_entity.type
_entity.pdbx_description
1 polymer ?
#
loop_
_entity_poly.entity_id
_entity_poly.type
_entity_poly.pdbx_seq_one_letter_code
_entity_poly.pdbx_strand_id
1 'polypeptide(L)'
;MNNEKKQNTIQERQQREKELILAQLRKMPIVSIACEKAGVGRTTYARWRSEDDEFRKVADEAMHEGDDLLNDMTETQLMNLIKNQKPHFGAIRYRLSRCHPKYADKLQLLGSISIKDERLTPEQEAVVREALKMVAPSEQITAYEPDESD
;
A
#
# COMPACT_ATOMS: atom_id res chain seq x y z
N MET A 1 28.21 34.54 21.57
CA MET A 1 29.29 34.41 20.55
C MET A 1 29.92 33.02 20.44
N ASN A 2 30.54 32.40 21.47
CA ASN A 2 31.17 31.06 21.28
C ASN A 2 30.17 29.89 21.18
N ASN A 3 29.02 29.97 21.85
CA ASN A 3 28.04 28.88 21.87
C ASN A 3 27.20 28.80 20.57
N GLU A 4 26.84 29.96 20.01
CA GLU A 4 26.09 30.06 18.74
C GLU A 4 26.92 29.55 17.56
N LYS A 5 28.21 29.88 17.51
CA LYS A 5 29.12 29.34 16.48
C LYS A 5 29.21 27.83 16.54
N LYS A 6 29.29 27.25 17.75
CA LYS A 6 29.37 25.80 17.96
C LYS A 6 28.07 25.08 17.56
N GLN A 7 26.91 25.67 17.87
CA GLN A 7 25.61 25.12 17.44
C GLN A 7 25.48 25.11 15.92
N ASN A 8 25.88 26.19 15.25
CA ASN A 8 25.79 26.30 13.80
C ASN A 8 26.65 25.21 13.11
N THR A 9 27.89 24.99 13.56
CA THR A 9 28.76 23.93 13.01
C THR A 9 28.17 22.52 13.18
N ILE A 10 27.44 22.27 14.28
CA ILE A 10 26.77 20.97 14.50
C ILE A 10 25.60 20.80 13.53
N GLN A 11 24.80 21.84 13.33
CA GLN A 11 23.67 21.81 12.41
C GLN A 11 24.13 21.59 10.96
N GLU A 12 25.16 22.29 10.52
CA GLU A 12 25.77 22.09 9.20
C GLU A 12 26.24 20.63 8.99
N ARG A 13 26.85 20.03 10.02
CA ARG A 13 27.29 18.64 9.96
C ARG A 13 26.11 17.67 9.82
N GLN A 14 25.09 17.84 10.66
CA GLN A 14 23.88 17.01 10.61
C GLN A 14 23.15 17.13 9.28
N GLN A 15 23.12 18.33 8.70
CA GLN A 15 22.49 18.55 7.41
C GLN A 15 23.22 17.79 6.29
N ARG A 16 24.56 17.82 6.25
CA ARG A 16 25.35 17.02 5.30
C ARG A 16 25.15 15.52 5.50
N GLU A 17 25.10 15.06 6.76
CA GLU A 17 24.83 13.66 7.11
C GLU A 17 23.44 13.23 6.60
N LYS A 18 22.40 14.05 6.79
CA LYS A 18 21.05 13.82 6.27
C LYS A 18 21.05 13.73 4.73
N GLU A 19 21.70 14.68 4.06
CA GLU A 19 21.80 14.69 2.59
C GLU A 19 22.50 13.45 2.03
N LEU A 20 23.58 13.01 2.68
CA LEU A 20 24.28 11.78 2.31
C LEU A 20 23.39 10.55 2.46
N ILE A 21 22.63 10.44 3.55
CA ILE A 21 21.68 9.34 3.74
C ILE A 21 20.64 9.34 2.62
N LEU A 22 20.02 10.49 2.33
CA LEU A 22 19.02 10.61 1.28
C LEU A 22 19.58 10.22 -0.09
N ALA A 23 20.80 10.67 -0.42
CA ALA A 23 21.46 10.31 -1.67
C ALA A 23 21.77 8.81 -1.79
N GLN A 24 22.04 8.12 -0.67
CA GLN A 24 22.21 6.66 -0.67
C GLN A 24 20.88 5.93 -0.79
N LEU A 25 19.83 6.39 -0.10
CA LEU A 25 18.50 5.78 -0.15
C LEU A 25 17.92 5.79 -1.57
N ARG A 26 18.10 6.89 -2.31
CA ARG A 26 17.72 6.99 -3.74
C ARG A 26 18.39 5.98 -4.65
N LYS A 27 19.55 5.44 -4.26
CA LYS A 27 20.28 4.43 -5.05
C LYS A 27 20.01 3.02 -4.58
N MET A 28 19.88 2.85 -3.27
CA MET A 28 19.69 1.57 -2.64
C MET A 28 18.89 1.78 -1.35
N PRO A 29 17.62 1.37 -1.30
CA PRO A 29 16.67 1.70 -0.22
C PRO A 29 16.89 0.86 1.05
N ILE A 30 18.16 0.70 1.46
CA ILE A 30 18.58 -0.07 2.62
C ILE A 30 19.14 0.89 3.67
N VAL A 31 18.31 1.23 4.65
CA VAL A 31 18.63 2.21 5.71
C VAL A 31 19.95 1.88 6.42
N SER A 32 20.22 0.61 6.71
CA SER A 32 21.47 0.21 7.38
C SER A 32 22.71 0.63 6.59
N ILE A 33 22.67 0.45 5.27
CA ILE A 33 23.80 0.74 4.39
C ILE A 33 23.92 2.24 4.16
N ALA A 34 22.79 2.95 4.03
CA ALA A 34 22.78 4.41 3.95
C ALA A 34 23.37 5.05 5.22
N CYS A 35 22.99 4.55 6.40
CA CYS A 35 23.51 4.98 7.70
C CYS A 35 25.02 4.72 7.81
N GLU A 36 25.47 3.52 7.45
CA GLU A 36 26.89 3.14 7.47
C GLU A 36 27.73 4.06 6.56
N LYS A 37 27.28 4.29 5.32
CA LYS A 37 27.98 5.15 4.36
C LYS A 37 27.99 6.63 4.76
N ALA A 38 26.97 7.09 5.49
CA ALA A 38 26.92 8.44 6.01
C ALA A 38 27.67 8.61 7.35
N GLY A 39 28.16 7.53 7.95
CA GLY A 39 28.79 7.56 9.28
C GLY A 39 27.81 7.85 10.42
N VAL A 40 26.53 7.56 10.23
CA VAL A 40 25.45 7.85 11.18
C VAL A 40 24.92 6.55 11.78
N GLY A 41 24.72 6.51 13.09
CA GLY A 41 24.08 5.36 13.74
C GLY A 41 22.57 5.28 13.43
N ARG A 42 22.03 4.06 13.31
CA ARG A 42 20.59 3.84 13.03
C ARG A 42 19.66 4.54 14.03
N THR A 43 20.04 4.58 15.31
CA THR A 43 19.28 5.27 16.36
C THR A 43 19.20 6.77 16.11
N THR A 44 20.28 7.39 15.63
CA THR A 44 20.32 8.81 15.29
C THR A 44 19.41 9.12 14.12
N TYR A 45 19.45 8.29 13.07
CA TYR A 45 18.54 8.40 11.93
C TYR A 45 17.07 8.25 12.35
N ALA A 46 16.75 7.25 13.17
CA ALA A 46 15.39 7.03 13.68
C ALA A 46 14.90 8.25 14.49
N ARG A 47 15.78 8.82 15.33
CA ARG A 47 15.48 10.03 16.10
C ARG A 47 15.20 11.23 15.19
N TRP A 48 16.01 11.44 14.14
CA TRP A 48 15.73 12.51 13.16
C TRP A 48 14.38 12.32 12.49
N ARG A 49 14.03 11.08 12.09
CA ARG A 49 12.71 10.81 11.50
C ARG A 49 11.54 11.02 12.45
N SER A 50 11.74 10.92 13.77
CA SER A 50 10.69 11.19 14.76
C SER A 50 10.58 12.67 15.15
N GLU A 51 11.70 13.40 15.11
CA GLU A 51 11.75 14.82 15.50
C GLU A 51 11.47 15.78 14.34
N ASP A 52 11.69 15.33 13.10
CA ASP A 52 11.64 16.15 11.88
C ASP A 52 10.74 15.46 10.83
N ASP A 53 9.48 15.89 10.80
CA ASP A 53 8.45 15.37 9.89
C ASP A 53 8.77 15.64 8.41
N GLU A 54 9.46 16.74 8.11
CA GLU A 54 9.87 17.09 6.74
C GLU A 54 10.96 16.14 6.27
N PHE A 55 11.99 15.93 7.09
CA PHE A 55 13.03 14.94 6.79
C PHE A 55 12.46 13.53 6.63
N ARG A 56 11.47 13.14 7.45
CA ARG A 56 10.78 11.85 7.28
C ARG A 56 10.16 11.70 5.90
N LYS A 57 9.41 12.71 5.44
CA LYS A 57 8.77 12.68 4.11
C LYS A 57 9.79 12.56 2.99
N VAL A 58 10.85 13.38 3.03
CA VAL A 58 11.91 13.34 2.01
C VAL A 58 12.67 12.02 2.04
N ALA A 59 12.86 11.42 3.23
CA ALA A 59 13.48 10.11 3.35
C ALA A 59 12.60 8.99 2.78
N ASP A 60 11.29 9.05 2.99
CA ASP A 60 10.34 8.10 2.42
C ASP A 60 10.25 8.22 0.89
N GLU A 61 10.26 9.45 0.36
CA GLU A 61 10.35 9.70 -1.08
C GLU A 61 11.66 9.16 -1.66
N ALA A 62 12.79 9.44 -1.02
CA ALA A 62 14.09 8.91 -1.43
C ALA A 62 14.13 7.36 -1.41
N MET A 63 13.45 6.71 -0.46
CA MET A 63 13.31 5.26 -0.44
C MET A 63 12.47 4.75 -1.61
N HIS A 64 11.37 5.43 -1.91
CA HIS A 64 10.51 5.08 -3.05
C HIS A 64 11.25 5.20 -4.39
N GLU A 65 11.97 6.29 -4.62
CA GLU A 65 12.85 6.46 -5.79
C GLU A 65 13.88 5.32 -5.90
N GLY A 66 14.46 4.90 -4.77
CA GLY A 66 15.40 3.79 -4.70
C GLY A 66 14.78 2.43 -5.00
N ASP A 67 13.54 2.20 -4.56
CA ASP A 67 12.79 0.97 -4.85
C ASP A 67 12.49 0.86 -6.35
N ASP A 68 12.09 1.96 -7.00
CA ASP A 68 11.85 1.99 -8.44
C ASP A 68 13.10 1.67 -9.24
N LEU A 69 14.24 2.29 -8.90
CA LEU A 69 15.52 1.98 -9.52
C LEU A 69 15.93 0.51 -9.33
N LEU A 70 15.73 -0.02 -8.12
CA LEU A 70 16.05 -1.41 -7.82
C LEU A 70 15.14 -2.39 -8.59
N ASN A 71 13.87 -2.04 -8.78
CA ASN A 71 12.94 -2.80 -9.60
C ASN A 71 13.42 -2.87 -11.04
N ASP A 72 13.79 -1.75 -11.66
CA ASP A 72 14.31 -1.70 -13.04
C ASP A 72 15.58 -2.56 -13.21
N MET A 73 16.49 -2.49 -12.24
CA MET A 73 17.70 -3.32 -12.23
C MET A 73 17.36 -4.80 -12.11
N THR A 74 16.38 -5.15 -11.27
CA THR A 74 15.93 -6.52 -11.07
C THR A 74 15.23 -7.06 -12.32
N GLU A 75 14.42 -6.24 -13.00
CA GLU A 75 13.83 -6.60 -14.30
C GLU A 75 14.91 -6.87 -15.35
N THR A 76 15.96 -6.05 -15.39
CA THR A 76 17.09 -6.27 -16.29
C THR A 76 17.81 -7.59 -15.99
N GLN A 77 18.09 -7.88 -14.72
CA GLN A 77 18.71 -9.15 -14.32
C GLN A 77 17.82 -10.35 -14.63
N LEU A 78 16.52 -10.24 -14.39
CA LEU A 78 15.53 -11.27 -14.75
C LEU A 78 15.58 -11.58 -16.25
N MET A 79 15.62 -10.56 -17.10
CA MET A 79 15.72 -10.73 -18.54
C MET A 79 17.05 -11.38 -18.96
N ASN A 80 18.16 -11.05 -18.28
CA ASN A 80 19.46 -11.69 -18.54
C ASN A 80 19.47 -13.17 -18.17
N LEU A 81 18.83 -13.55 -17.05
CA LEU A 81 18.66 -14.95 -16.65
C LEU A 81 17.85 -15.74 -17.69
N ILE A 82 16.79 -15.13 -18.24
CA ILE A 82 15.98 -15.75 -19.30
C ILE A 82 16.79 -15.91 -20.60
N LYS A 83 17.63 -14.94 -20.95
CA LYS A 83 18.41 -14.94 -22.21
C LYS A 83 19.63 -15.85 -22.21
N ASN A 84 20.41 -15.87 -21.12
CA ASN A 84 21.78 -16.37 -21.13
C ASN A 84 22.00 -17.72 -20.42
N GLN A 85 21.01 -18.22 -19.69
CA GLN A 85 21.10 -19.53 -19.01
C GLN A 85 20.12 -20.55 -19.61
N LYS A 86 20.28 -21.82 -19.21
CA LYS A 86 19.20 -22.81 -19.35
C LYS A 86 17.90 -22.20 -18.81
N PRO A 87 16.75 -22.42 -19.46
CA PRO A 87 15.51 -21.74 -19.12
C PRO A 87 15.19 -21.88 -17.63
N HIS A 88 15.34 -20.78 -16.89
CA HIS A 88 15.04 -20.75 -15.46
C HIS A 88 13.52 -20.61 -15.31
N PHE A 89 12.82 -21.75 -15.17
CA PHE A 89 11.36 -21.79 -15.17
C PHE A 89 10.72 -20.81 -14.18
N GLY A 90 11.32 -20.61 -13.00
CA GLY A 90 10.83 -19.64 -12.01
C GLY A 90 10.85 -18.20 -12.51
N ALA A 91 11.88 -17.81 -13.28
CA ALA A 91 12.00 -16.47 -13.85
C ALA A 91 10.98 -16.26 -14.97
N ILE A 92 10.82 -17.27 -15.83
CA ILE A 92 9.85 -17.27 -16.93
C ILE A 92 8.41 -17.19 -16.39
N ARG A 93 8.07 -18.03 -15.40
CA ARG A 93 6.75 -18.02 -14.75
C ARG A 93 6.44 -16.66 -14.14
N TYR A 94 7.38 -16.08 -13.38
CA TYR A 94 7.21 -14.78 -12.76
C TYR A 94 6.94 -13.66 -13.78
N ARG A 95 7.68 -13.65 -14.91
CA ARG A 95 7.46 -12.65 -15.96
C ARG A 95 6.09 -12.83 -16.64
N LEU A 96 5.72 -14.07 -16.94
CA LEU A 96 4.44 -14.37 -17.59
C LEU A 96 3.25 -13.97 -16.72
N SER A 97 3.28 -14.28 -15.42
CA SER A 97 2.17 -13.95 -14.52
C SER A 97 1.99 -12.45 -14.30
N ARG A 98 3.08 -11.66 -14.34
CA ARG A 98 3.00 -10.19 -14.22
C ARG A 98 2.64 -9.48 -15.51
N CYS A 99 3.15 -9.92 -16.67
CA CYS A 99 3.07 -9.13 -17.89
C CYS A 99 1.95 -9.53 -18.84
N HIS A 100 1.34 -10.70 -18.69
CA HIS A 100 0.34 -11.16 -19.63
C HIS A 100 -0.93 -11.65 -18.91
N PRO A 101 -2.08 -10.97 -19.07
CA PRO A 101 -3.32 -11.25 -18.33
C PRO A 101 -3.78 -12.71 -18.34
N LYS A 102 -3.56 -13.44 -19.45
CA LYS A 102 -3.84 -14.88 -19.56
C LYS A 102 -3.17 -15.75 -18.49
N TYR A 103 -1.99 -15.35 -18.00
CA TYR A 103 -1.20 -16.09 -17.01
C TYR A 103 -1.20 -15.42 -15.64
N ALA A 104 -1.96 -14.34 -15.45
CA ALA A 104 -2.13 -13.71 -14.15
C ALA A 104 -2.68 -14.72 -13.14
N ASP A 105 -2.23 -14.64 -11.89
CA ASP A 105 -2.72 -15.50 -10.82
C ASP A 105 -4.21 -15.22 -10.60
N LYS A 106 -5.05 -16.21 -10.91
CA LYS A 106 -6.50 -16.12 -10.72
C LYS A 106 -6.83 -16.63 -9.33
N LEU A 107 -7.21 -15.73 -8.43
CA LEU A 107 -7.81 -16.11 -7.16
C LEU A 107 -9.25 -16.58 -7.43
N GLN A 108 -9.50 -17.88 -7.32
CA GLN A 108 -10.86 -18.43 -7.34
C GLN A 108 -11.42 -18.41 -5.91
N LEU A 109 -12.37 -17.52 -5.65
CA LEU A 109 -13.14 -17.50 -4.41
C LEU A 109 -14.34 -18.44 -4.57
N LEU A 110 -14.22 -19.69 -4.10
CA LEU A 110 -15.40 -20.53 -3.88
C LEU A 110 -15.99 -20.17 -2.52
N GLY A 111 -17.13 -19.47 -2.55
CA GLY A 111 -17.94 -19.23 -1.37
C GLY A 111 -19.40 -19.43 -1.73
N SER A 112 -20.14 -20.20 -0.93
CA SER A 112 -21.59 -20.09 -0.91
C SER A 112 -21.91 -18.78 -0.18
N ILE A 113 -22.25 -17.74 -0.94
CA ILE A 113 -22.87 -16.55 -0.36
C ILE A 113 -24.23 -17.02 0.14
N SER A 114 -24.30 -17.42 1.41
CA SER A 114 -25.57 -17.59 2.10
C SER A 114 -26.11 -16.19 2.30
N ILE A 115 -26.78 -15.66 1.27
CA ILE A 115 -27.73 -14.57 1.46
C ILE A 115 -28.76 -15.19 2.39
N LYS A 116 -28.61 -14.98 3.69
CA LYS A 116 -29.72 -15.25 4.59
C LYS A 116 -30.81 -14.31 4.09
N ASP A 117 -31.83 -14.86 3.44
CA ASP A 117 -33.12 -14.19 3.32
C ASP A 117 -33.67 -14.06 4.75
N GLU A 118 -33.07 -13.17 5.54
CA GLU A 118 -33.62 -12.70 6.80
C GLU A 118 -34.85 -11.89 6.42
N ARG A 119 -35.99 -12.61 6.32
CA ARG A 119 -37.32 -12.00 6.31
C ARG A 119 -37.36 -10.98 7.45
N LEU A 120 -37.91 -9.80 7.16
CA LEU A 120 -37.98 -8.73 8.15
C LEU A 120 -38.59 -9.26 9.45
N THR A 121 -38.00 -8.87 10.59
CA THR A 121 -38.63 -9.20 11.87
C THR A 121 -39.95 -8.43 11.99
N PRO A 122 -40.92 -8.94 12.76
CA PRO A 122 -42.23 -8.29 12.90
C PRO A 122 -42.15 -6.82 13.35
N GLU A 123 -41.12 -6.49 14.13
CA GLU A 123 -40.83 -5.13 14.59
C GLU A 123 -40.33 -4.24 13.44
N GLN A 124 -39.47 -4.77 12.56
CA GLN A 124 -38.98 -4.03 11.39
C GLN A 124 -40.10 -3.81 10.36
N GLU A 125 -40.99 -4.79 10.17
CA GLU A 125 -42.17 -4.63 9.30
C GLU A 125 -43.11 -3.53 9.80
N ALA A 126 -43.31 -3.42 11.11
CA ALA A 126 -44.14 -2.36 11.68
C ALA A 126 -43.56 -0.96 11.41
N VAL A 127 -42.25 -0.80 11.56
CA VAL A 127 -41.56 0.47 11.26
C VAL A 127 -41.67 0.83 9.78
N VAL A 128 -41.45 -0.13 8.87
CA VAL A 128 -41.58 0.08 7.42
C VAL A 128 -43.02 0.42 7.05
N ARG A 129 -44.01 -0.21 7.67
CA ARG A 129 -45.43 0.05 7.43
C ARG A 129 -45.85 1.45 7.86
N GLU A 130 -45.39 1.92 9.02
CA GLU A 130 -45.65 3.28 9.48
C GLU A 130 -44.96 4.32 8.58
N ALA A 131 -43.71 4.06 8.17
CA ALA A 131 -43.01 4.92 7.22
C ALA A 131 -43.73 5.00 5.85
N LEU A 132 -44.23 3.87 5.34
CA LEU A 132 -44.97 3.81 4.07
C LEU A 132 -46.29 4.60 4.13
N LYS A 133 -47.02 4.55 5.26
CA LYS A 133 -48.24 5.35 5.46
C LYS A 133 -47.97 6.85 5.47
N MET A 134 -46.80 7.29 5.93
CA MET A 134 -46.44 8.71 5.96
C MET A 134 -46.02 9.26 4.59
N VAL A 135 -45.54 8.40 3.69
CA VAL A 135 -44.99 8.80 2.38
C VAL A 135 -46.00 8.64 1.24
N ALA A 136 -46.91 7.67 1.31
CA ALA A 136 -47.92 7.45 0.27
C ALA A 136 -49.26 8.13 0.63
N PRO A 137 -49.75 9.10 -0.15
CA PRO A 137 -51.13 9.58 -0.05
C PRO A 137 -52.07 8.40 -0.31
N SER A 138 -53.10 8.28 0.50
CA SER A 138 -54.08 7.20 0.48
C SER A 138 -54.69 6.96 -0.89
N GLU A 139 -54.15 6.04 -1.68
CA GLU A 139 -54.88 5.20 -2.63
C GLU A 139 -53.94 4.17 -3.28
N GLN A 140 -54.39 2.92 -3.28
CA GLN A 140 -53.78 1.74 -3.92
C GLN A 140 -52.59 1.10 -3.19
N ILE A 141 -52.86 0.53 -2.01
CA ILE A 141 -52.10 -0.63 -1.54
C ILE A 141 -53.03 -1.84 -1.67
N THR A 142 -53.02 -2.49 -2.82
CA THR A 142 -53.62 -3.83 -2.95
C THR A 142 -52.71 -4.82 -2.24
N ALA A 143 -53.25 -5.57 -1.29
CA ALA A 143 -52.53 -6.67 -0.67
C ALA A 143 -52.06 -7.65 -1.75
N TYR A 144 -50.75 -7.88 -1.84
CA TYR A 144 -50.19 -8.95 -2.64
C TYR A 144 -50.33 -10.24 -1.84
N GLU A 145 -51.26 -11.10 -2.24
CA GLU A 145 -51.29 -12.50 -1.81
C GLU A 145 -50.26 -13.27 -2.66
N PRO A 146 -49.27 -13.93 -2.05
CA PRO A 146 -48.29 -14.69 -2.80
C PRO A 146 -48.96 -15.93 -3.37
N ASP A 147 -48.86 -16.12 -4.68
CA ASP A 147 -49.29 -17.34 -5.36
C ASP A 147 -48.41 -18.50 -4.85
N GLU A 148 -48.98 -19.39 -4.03
CA GLU A 148 -48.40 -20.69 -3.73
C GLU A 148 -48.60 -21.59 -4.95
N SER A 149 -47.70 -21.48 -5.92
CA SER A 149 -47.59 -22.45 -7.01
C SER A 149 -46.20 -23.06 -7.01
N ASP A 150 -46.17 -24.36 -6.70
CA ASP A 150 -45.06 -25.33 -6.75
C ASP A 150 -44.16 -25.25 -8.00
#